data_AF-A0A947MPH8-F1
#
_entry.id   AF-A0A947MPH8-F1
#
_cell.length_a   1.000
_cell.length_b   1.000
_cell.length_c   1.000
_cell.angle_alpha   90.00
_cell.angle_beta   90.00
_cell.angle_gamma   90.00
#
_symmetry.space_group_name_H-M   'P 1'
#
loop_
_entity.id
_entity.type
_entity.pdbx_description
1 polymer ?
#
loop_
_entity_poly.entity_id
_entity_poly.type
_entity_poly.pdbx_seq_one_letter_code
_entity_poly.pdbx_strand_id
1 'polypeptide(L)'
;MKWLVLAFGALLVPVIASADIPPPPGYVESCTIKNHCKGEEVGDLCSAWHGDMDACKKRHASTGFVFRCRTSGASTWSEVWCGPKGSTPFGPKVAPPAPPASPPAK
;
A
#
# COMPACT_ATOMS: atom_id res chain seq x y z
N MET A 1 -35.22 -9.99 43.45
CA MET A 1 -35.50 -9.76 42.02
C MET A 1 -35.39 -8.27 41.70
N LYS A 2 -34.45 -7.87 40.85
CA LYS A 2 -34.57 -6.69 39.96
C LYS A 2 -33.38 -6.71 39.00
N TRP A 3 -33.63 -7.29 37.82
CA TRP A 3 -32.72 -7.24 36.69
C TRP A 3 -32.81 -5.85 36.07
N LEU A 4 -31.68 -5.13 36.03
CA LEU A 4 -31.55 -3.87 35.32
C LEU A 4 -31.11 -4.21 33.89
N VAL A 5 -32.06 -4.22 32.96
CA VAL A 5 -31.80 -4.36 31.53
C VAL A 5 -31.29 -3.02 31.03
N LEU A 6 -29.97 -2.87 30.93
CA LEU A 6 -29.33 -1.75 30.24
C LEU A 6 -29.43 -1.98 28.74
N ALA A 7 -30.37 -1.28 28.10
CA ALA A 7 -30.52 -1.26 26.66
C ALA A 7 -29.35 -0.51 26.02
N PHE A 8 -28.40 -1.24 25.43
CA PHE A 8 -27.38 -0.70 24.53
C PHE A 8 -28.04 -0.35 23.18
N GLY A 9 -28.56 0.87 23.07
CA GLY A 9 -29.00 1.43 21.79
C GLY A 9 -27.79 1.75 20.92
N ALA A 10 -27.49 0.90 19.94
CA ALA A 10 -26.45 1.13 18.95
C ALA A 10 -26.92 2.19 17.93
N LEU A 11 -26.53 3.45 18.14
CA LEU A 11 -26.68 4.52 17.14
C LEU A 11 -25.69 4.26 15.99
N LEU A 12 -26.20 3.78 14.86
CA LEU A 12 -25.42 3.60 13.62
C LEU A 12 -25.33 4.94 12.90
N VAL A 13 -24.21 5.65 13.04
CA VAL A 13 -23.91 6.86 12.25
C VAL A 13 -23.37 6.44 10.89
N PRO A 14 -23.97 6.85 9.77
CA PRO A 14 -23.44 6.51 8.44
C PRO A 14 -22.14 7.27 8.18
N VAL A 15 -21.07 6.52 7.88
CA VAL A 15 -19.80 7.07 7.38
C VAL A 15 -19.94 7.35 5.88
N ILE A 16 -19.78 8.62 5.49
CA ILE A 16 -19.80 9.02 4.08
C ILE A 16 -18.51 8.50 3.41
N ALA A 17 -18.68 7.66 2.39
CA ALA A 17 -17.59 7.22 1.53
C ALA A 17 -17.22 8.33 0.54
N SER A 18 -15.96 8.74 0.53
CA SER A 18 -15.46 9.89 -0.27
C SER A 18 -14.63 9.42 -1.47
N ALA A 19 -15.08 8.39 -2.19
CA ALA A 19 -14.35 7.82 -3.32
C ALA A 19 -14.47 8.67 -4.61
N ASP A 20 -15.60 9.36 -4.79
CA ASP A 20 -15.93 10.10 -6.03
C ASP A 20 -15.74 11.62 -5.92
N ILE A 21 -15.22 12.12 -4.79
CA ILE A 21 -14.94 13.54 -4.61
C ILE A 21 -13.55 13.82 -5.18
N PRO A 22 -13.43 14.63 -6.26
CA PRO A 22 -12.12 14.98 -6.81
C PRO A 22 -11.30 15.75 -5.75
N PRO A 23 -9.96 15.63 -5.77
CA PRO A 23 -9.11 16.41 -4.87
C PRO A 23 -9.41 17.91 -5.03
N PRO A 24 -9.35 18.69 -3.94
CA PRO A 24 -9.60 20.12 -4.01
C PRO A 24 -8.59 20.81 -4.97
N PRO A 25 -8.96 21.94 -5.59
CA PRO A 25 -8.03 22.72 -6.40
C PRO A 25 -6.78 23.09 -5.61
N GLY A 26 -5.60 22.81 -6.17
CA GLY A 26 -4.32 23.03 -5.48
C GLY A 26 -3.85 21.87 -4.59
N TYR A 27 -4.52 20.71 -4.66
CA TYR A 27 -4.03 19.50 -3.99
C TYR A 27 -2.64 19.10 -4.49
N VAL A 28 -1.71 18.96 -3.56
CA VAL A 28 -0.35 18.47 -3.81
C VAL A 28 -0.20 17.14 -3.09
N GLU A 29 0.13 16.08 -3.85
CA GLU A 29 0.35 14.76 -3.28
C GLU A 29 1.53 14.80 -2.29
N SER A 30 1.22 14.58 -1.02
CA SER A 30 2.23 14.63 0.04
C SER A 30 3.10 13.37 0.06
N CYS A 31 2.52 12.22 -0.32
CA CYS A 31 3.21 10.95 -0.30
C CYS A 31 4.08 10.75 -1.54
N THR A 32 5.28 11.33 -1.52
CA THR A 32 6.30 11.17 -2.58
C THR A 32 7.65 10.79 -1.98
N ILE A 33 8.51 10.15 -2.77
CA ILE A 33 9.90 9.82 -2.39
C ILE A 33 10.64 11.08 -1.91
N LYS A 34 10.49 12.21 -2.62
CA LYS A 34 11.15 13.47 -2.30
C LYS A 34 10.78 13.99 -0.90
N ASN A 35 9.56 13.75 -0.45
CA ASN A 35 9.07 14.24 0.84
C ASN A 35 9.40 13.30 2.01
N HIS A 36 9.54 11.99 1.75
CA HIS A 36 9.62 10.98 2.80
C HIS A 36 10.95 10.23 2.89
N CYS A 37 11.74 10.19 1.81
CA CYS A 37 13.09 9.63 1.84
C CYS A 37 14.10 10.75 2.10
N LYS A 38 15.01 10.51 3.05
CA LYS A 38 16.08 11.46 3.38
C LYS A 38 17.12 11.49 2.26
N GLY A 39 17.92 12.57 2.18
CA GLY A 39 18.80 12.82 1.04
C GLY A 39 19.79 11.70 0.67
N GLU A 40 20.19 10.87 1.63
CA GLU A 40 21.07 9.72 1.37
C GLU A 40 20.33 8.38 1.25
N GLU A 41 19.02 8.34 1.51
CA GLU A 41 18.19 7.15 1.37
C GLU A 41 17.84 6.90 -0.11
N VAL A 42 17.70 5.63 -0.48
CA VAL A 42 17.16 5.23 -1.79
C VAL A 42 15.65 5.05 -1.62
N GLY A 43 14.87 5.75 -2.44
CA GLY A 43 13.42 5.58 -2.47
C GLY A 43 12.97 4.62 -3.57
N ASP A 44 11.96 3.81 -3.27
CA ASP A 44 11.18 3.05 -4.25
C ASP A 44 9.70 3.43 -4.17
N LEU A 45 9.08 3.54 -5.34
CA LEU A 45 7.65 3.72 -5.47
C LEU A 45 7.06 2.39 -5.95
N CYS A 46 6.53 1.61 -5.01
CA CYS A 46 5.89 0.35 -5.31
C CYS A 46 4.39 0.58 -5.52
N SER A 47 3.73 -0.19 -6.39
CA SER A 47 2.27 -0.15 -6.55
C SER A 47 1.66 -1.50 -6.24
N ALA A 48 0.54 -1.51 -5.53
CA ALA A 48 -0.23 -2.69 -5.18
C ALA A 48 -1.71 -2.49 -5.53
N TRP A 49 -2.47 -3.58 -5.55
CA TRP A 49 -3.87 -3.61 -5.95
C TRP A 49 -4.66 -4.50 -5.00
N HIS A 50 -5.99 -4.35 -4.96
CA HIS A 50 -6.83 -4.98 -3.94
C HIS A 50 -6.76 -6.52 -3.90
N GLY A 51 -6.38 -7.19 -4.98
CA GLY A 51 -6.21 -8.66 -5.01
C GLY A 51 -4.82 -9.16 -4.62
N ASP A 52 -3.82 -8.29 -4.44
CA ASP A 52 -2.55 -8.64 -3.78
C ASP A 52 -2.06 -7.47 -2.94
N MET A 53 -2.67 -7.31 -1.76
CA MET A 53 -2.41 -6.17 -0.89
C MET A 53 -0.98 -6.14 -0.32
N ASP A 54 -0.34 -7.30 -0.23
CA ASP A 54 0.99 -7.46 0.37
C ASP A 54 2.12 -7.45 -0.67
N ALA A 55 1.84 -7.20 -1.95
CA ALA A 55 2.83 -7.23 -3.04
C ALA A 55 4.08 -6.39 -2.71
N CYS A 56 3.88 -5.16 -2.24
CA CYS A 56 4.97 -4.25 -1.90
C CYS A 56 5.71 -4.68 -0.63
N LYS A 57 5.00 -5.13 0.41
CA LYS A 57 5.64 -5.70 1.60
C LYS A 57 6.53 -6.90 1.26
N LYS A 58 6.03 -7.81 0.41
CA LYS A 58 6.80 -8.99 -0.05
C LYS A 58 8.06 -8.57 -0.81
N ARG A 59 7.94 -7.59 -1.69
CA ARG A 59 9.07 -7.05 -2.48
C ARG A 59 10.19 -6.48 -1.59
N HIS A 60 9.82 -5.82 -0.50
CA HIS A 60 10.77 -5.15 0.39
C HIS A 60 11.18 -5.97 1.62
N ALA A 61 10.62 -7.17 1.80
CA ALA A 61 10.87 -8.01 2.98
C ALA A 61 12.36 -8.34 3.22
N SER A 62 13.18 -8.38 2.16
CA SER A 62 14.61 -8.74 2.23
C SER A 62 15.56 -7.59 1.88
N THR A 63 15.05 -6.39 1.56
CA THR A 63 15.88 -5.28 1.06
C THR A 63 16.20 -4.21 2.09
N GLY A 64 15.64 -4.31 3.31
CA GLY A 64 15.82 -3.33 4.38
C GLY A 64 15.12 -1.99 4.11
N PHE A 65 14.24 -1.94 3.11
CA PHE A 65 13.39 -0.79 2.83
C PHE A 65 12.26 -0.72 3.86
N VAL A 66 11.95 0.49 4.31
CA VAL A 66 10.92 0.78 5.30
C VAL A 66 9.79 1.56 4.64
N PHE A 67 8.56 1.09 4.83
CA PHE A 67 7.35 1.79 4.41
C PHE A 67 7.27 3.18 5.06
N ARG A 68 6.99 4.21 4.26
CA ARG A 68 6.80 5.58 4.75
C ARG A 68 5.38 6.07 4.63
N CYS A 69 4.76 5.89 3.47
CA CYS A 69 3.42 6.38 3.20
C CYS A 69 2.81 5.64 2.02
N ARG A 70 1.50 5.80 1.86
CA ARG A 70 0.71 5.22 0.77
C ARG A 70 -0.26 6.27 0.21
N THR A 71 -0.37 6.33 -1.10
CA THR A 71 -1.42 7.08 -1.82
C THR A 71 -2.68 6.23 -1.97
N SER A 72 -3.86 6.83 -2.06
CA SER A 72 -5.09 6.10 -2.33
C SER A 72 -5.50 6.23 -3.80
N GLY A 73 -5.88 5.13 -4.44
CA GLY A 73 -6.54 5.09 -5.74
C GLY A 73 -7.75 4.16 -5.71
N ALA A 74 -8.46 4.05 -6.84
CA ALA A 74 -9.72 3.31 -6.91
C ALA A 74 -9.54 1.79 -6.68
N SER A 75 -8.61 1.17 -7.41
CA SER A 75 -8.34 -0.27 -7.33
C SER A 75 -6.88 -0.60 -7.03
N THR A 76 -6.03 0.42 -7.08
CA THR A 76 -4.60 0.36 -6.84
C THR A 76 -4.18 1.48 -5.91
N TRP A 77 -3.03 1.30 -5.28
CA TRP A 77 -2.36 2.32 -4.50
C TRP A 77 -0.87 2.28 -4.76
N SER A 78 -0.20 3.39 -4.52
CA SER A 78 1.27 3.45 -4.51
C SER A 78 1.78 3.60 -3.09
N GLU A 79 2.89 2.94 -2.79
CA GLU A 79 3.57 2.96 -1.50
C GLU A 79 4.98 3.50 -1.70
N VAL A 80 5.38 4.43 -0.84
CA VAL A 80 6.75 4.94 -0.79
C VAL A 80 7.51 4.14 0.26
N TRP A 81 8.62 3.57 -0.19
CA TRP A 81 9.54 2.79 0.63
C TRP A 81 10.91 3.45 0.58
N CYS A 82 11.57 3.61 1.73
CA CYS A 82 12.91 4.19 1.82
C CYS A 82 13.88 3.18 2.41
N GLY A 83 15.00 2.97 1.73
CA GLY A 83 16.08 2.08 2.13
C GLY A 83 17.41 2.82 2.28
N PRO A 84 18.44 2.14 2.81
CA PRO A 84 19.77 2.72 2.95
C PRO A 84 20.40 3.01 1.58
N LYS A 85 21.37 3.93 1.57
CA LYS A 85 22.15 4.28 0.37
C LYS A 85 22.75 3.02 -0.28
N GLY A 86 22.55 2.87 -1.59
CA GLY A 86 23.10 1.74 -2.35
C GLY A 86 22.30 0.43 -2.24
N SER A 87 21.19 0.41 -1.49
CA SER A 87 20.24 -0.71 -1.53
C SER A 87 19.49 -0.75 -2.87
N THR A 88 19.25 -1.95 -3.39
CA THR A 88 18.41 -2.13 -4.59
C THR A 88 16.96 -2.41 -4.18
N PRO A 89 15.97 -1.69 -4.74
CA PRO A 89 14.55 -1.88 -4.42
C PRO A 89 14.01 -3.28 -4.72
N PHE A 90 14.58 -3.88 -5.76
CA PHE A 90 14.45 -5.29 -6.05
C PHE A 90 15.64 -5.92 -5.34
N GLY A 91 15.44 -6.91 -4.47
CA GLY A 91 16.56 -7.64 -3.87
C GLY A 91 17.50 -8.25 -4.94
N PRO A 92 18.48 -9.08 -4.56
CA PRO A 92 19.24 -9.86 -5.53
C PRO A 92 18.25 -10.50 -6.51
N LYS A 93 18.47 -10.28 -7.81
CA LYS A 93 17.54 -10.60 -8.90
C LYS A 93 17.18 -12.09 -8.84
N VAL A 94 16.17 -12.47 -8.07
CA VAL A 94 15.58 -13.80 -8.16
C VAL A 94 14.87 -13.80 -9.51
N ALA A 95 15.34 -14.64 -10.42
CA ALA A 95 14.73 -14.79 -11.73
C ALA A 95 13.21 -14.95 -11.56
N PRO A 96 12.37 -14.31 -12.40
CA PRO A 96 10.93 -14.54 -12.37
C PRO A 96 10.65 -16.05 -12.33
N PRO A 97 9.72 -16.54 -11.51
CA PRO A 97 9.25 -17.91 -11.66
C PRO A 97 8.80 -18.07 -13.12
N ALA A 98 9.27 -19.13 -13.77
CA ALA A 98 8.88 -19.44 -15.13
C ALA A 98 7.35 -19.38 -15.24
N PRO A 99 6.79 -18.83 -16.33
CA PRO A 99 5.35 -18.85 -16.53
C PRO A 99 4.86 -20.31 -16.38
N PRO A 100 3.70 -20.54 -15.73
CA PRO A 100 3.15 -21.88 -15.63
C PRO A 100 3.05 -22.46 -17.04
N ALA A 101 3.62 -23.65 -17.23
CA ALA A 101 3.60 -24.33 -18.52
C ALA A 101 2.16 -24.35 -19.04
N SER A 102 1.94 -23.78 -20.22
CA SER A 102 0.65 -23.83 -20.89
C SER A 102 0.15 -25.27 -20.91
N PRO A 103 -1.13 -25.54 -20.59
CA PRO A 103 -1.66 -26.89 -20.71
C PRO A 103 -1.51 -27.38 -22.15
N PRO A 104 -1.18 -28.66 -22.37
CA PRO A 104 -1.03 -29.19 -23.73
C PRO A 104 -2.32 -28.99 -24.50
N ALA A 105 -2.22 -28.41 -25.70
CA ALA A 105 -3.32 -28.33 -26.64
C ALA A 105 -3.81 -29.76 -26.93
N LYS A 106 -5.12 -29.98 -26.76
CA LYS A 106 -5.80 -31.18 -27.22
C LYS A 106 -6.17 -31.06 -28.69
#